data_AF-A0A967WRH1-F1
#
_entry.id   AF-A0A967WRH1-F1
#
_cell.length_a   1.000
_cell.length_b   1.000
_cell.length_c   1.000
_cell.angle_alpha   90.00
_cell.angle_beta   90.00
_cell.angle_gamma   90.00
#
_symmetry.space_group_name_H-M   'P 1'
#
loop_
_entity.id
_entity.type
_entity.pdbx_description
1 polymer ?
#
loop_
_entity_poly.entity_id
_entity_poly.type
_entity_poly.pdbx_seq_one_letter_code
_entity_poly.pdbx_strand_id
1 'polypeptide(L)'
;ATEDLYRRPLHPYTQGLLDSVPRLGQNKADIKLSSMPGHIPALDALPPACIFSPRCPLALERCLKVRPSLEFAPVGSQGRRIRCHRWREIHQGRVSPRRAAPAASKSIPPQRDAGTVLAVQDVEKHYPIRASLGELLRGRRAPALRAVDGVSLEIERGRTLGLVGESGSGKTTLARAIIGLVGSTGGSMELLGIPLPRKLSARRLETLRRLQIVFQNPEEALNPYLSIGEALR
;
A
#
# COMPACT_ATOMS: atom_id res chain seq x y z
N ALA A 1 1.81 -10.07 20.25
CA ALA A 1 2.07 -8.62 20.09
C ALA A 1 1.40 -8.03 18.84
N THR A 2 1.90 -8.28 17.62
CA THR A 2 1.33 -7.70 16.38
C THR A 2 -0.09 -8.18 16.10
N GLU A 3 -0.34 -9.48 16.24
CA GLU A 3 -1.69 -10.04 16.03
C GLU A 3 -2.74 -9.46 17.01
N ASP A 4 -2.34 -9.21 18.26
CA ASP A 4 -3.20 -8.60 19.29
C ASP A 4 -3.60 -7.16 18.94
N LEU A 5 -2.74 -6.44 18.20
CA LEU A 5 -3.04 -5.10 17.69
C LEU A 5 -4.22 -5.15 16.70
N TYR A 6 -4.21 -6.11 15.79
CA TYR A 6 -5.27 -6.29 14.79
C TYR A 6 -6.57 -6.81 15.42
N ARG A 7 -6.47 -7.74 16.38
CA ARG A 7 -7.64 -8.35 17.04
C ARG A 7 -8.32 -7.41 18.04
N ARG A 8 -7.54 -6.68 18.84
CA ARG A 8 -8.06 -5.79 19.91
C ARG A 8 -7.31 -4.46 19.90
N PRO A 9 -7.48 -3.58 18.91
CA PRO A 9 -6.86 -2.25 18.92
C PRO A 9 -7.42 -1.38 20.07
N LEU A 10 -6.57 -0.71 20.85
CA LEU A 10 -6.98 0.09 22.01
C LEU A 10 -6.75 1.59 21.87
N HIS A 11 -6.29 2.04 20.71
CA HIS A 11 -6.09 3.45 20.40
C HIS A 11 -7.08 3.89 19.32
N PRO A 12 -7.81 5.03 19.49
CA PRO A 12 -8.83 5.45 18.53
C PRO A 12 -8.31 5.56 17.09
N TYR A 13 -7.12 6.12 16.93
CA TYR A 13 -6.43 6.20 15.64
C TYR A 13 -6.19 4.83 15.00
N THR A 14 -5.66 3.85 15.74
CA THR A 14 -5.42 2.50 15.23
C THR A 14 -6.71 1.81 14.83
N GLN A 15 -7.79 2.00 15.61
CA GLN A 15 -9.10 1.48 15.24
C GLN A 15 -9.59 2.09 13.93
N GLY A 16 -9.54 3.42 13.81
CA GLY A 16 -9.94 4.13 12.60
C GLY A 16 -9.15 3.68 11.37
N LEU A 17 -7.83 3.52 11.48
CA LEU A 17 -7.00 3.00 10.39
C LEU A 17 -7.44 1.60 9.96
N LEU A 18 -7.68 0.69 10.92
CA LEU A 18 -8.13 -0.67 10.61
C LEU A 18 -9.54 -0.69 10.00
N ASP A 19 -10.41 0.25 10.38
CA ASP A 19 -11.77 0.39 9.84
C ASP A 19 -11.81 1.02 8.45
N SER A 20 -10.75 1.72 8.04
CA SER A 20 -10.57 2.24 6.69
C SER A 20 -10.04 1.18 5.70
N VAL A 21 -9.63 0.00 6.16
CA VAL A 21 -9.12 -1.07 5.28
C VAL A 21 -10.28 -1.81 4.61
N PRO A 22 -10.42 -1.77 3.28
CA PRO A 22 -11.41 -2.56 2.58
C PRO A 22 -11.12 -4.05 2.75
N ARG A 23 -12.14 -4.88 3.03
CA ARG A 23 -11.97 -6.34 3.08
C ARG A 23 -12.19 -6.94 1.71
N LEU A 24 -11.42 -7.99 1.40
CA LEU A 24 -11.58 -8.74 0.16
C LEU A 24 -13.03 -9.27 0.04
N GLY A 25 -13.61 -9.14 -1.15
CA GLY A 25 -14.99 -9.54 -1.43
C GLY A 25 -16.04 -8.47 -1.12
N GLN A 26 -15.68 -7.34 -0.52
CA GLN A 26 -16.59 -6.20 -0.31
C GLN A 26 -16.55 -5.27 -1.51
N ASN A 27 -17.71 -4.78 -1.94
CA ASN A 27 -17.81 -3.72 -2.94
C ASN A 27 -18.36 -2.42 -2.34
N LYS A 28 -18.32 -1.33 -3.13
CA LYS A 28 -18.80 0.00 -2.71
C LYS A 28 -20.30 0.05 -2.41
N ALA A 29 -21.09 -0.89 -2.91
CA ALA A 29 -22.53 -0.98 -2.64
C ALA A 29 -22.80 -1.65 -1.27
N ASP A 30 -21.95 -2.59 -0.85
CA ASP A 30 -22.13 -3.33 0.39
C ASP A 30 -21.66 -2.56 1.63
N ILE A 31 -20.64 -1.70 1.48
CA ILE A 31 -20.03 -0.98 2.61
C ILE A 31 -19.66 0.46 2.26
N LYS A 32 -20.07 1.36 3.15
CA LYS A 32 -19.53 2.71 3.23
C LYS A 32 -18.22 2.68 4.00
N LEU A 33 -17.11 2.94 3.32
CA LEU A 33 -15.79 3.00 3.97
C LEU A 33 -15.78 4.09 5.04
N SER A 34 -15.27 3.75 6.21
CA SER A 34 -15.09 4.71 7.30
C SER A 34 -13.89 5.60 6.99
N SER A 35 -14.14 6.87 6.68
CA SER A 35 -13.08 7.88 6.59
C SER A 35 -12.69 8.36 7.99
N MET A 36 -11.39 8.47 8.24
CA MET A 36 -10.90 9.18 9.40
C MET A 36 -10.92 10.69 9.11
N PRO A 37 -11.62 11.51 9.90
CA PRO A 37 -11.75 12.94 9.64
C PRO A 37 -10.43 13.69 9.88
N GLY A 38 -10.28 14.84 9.24
CA GLY A 38 -9.14 15.74 9.43
C GLY A 38 -7.86 15.34 8.68
N HIS A 39 -6.81 16.14 8.85
CA HIS A 39 -5.51 15.97 8.18
C HIS A 39 -4.40 15.63 9.19
N ILE A 40 -3.28 15.11 8.69
CA ILE A 40 -2.07 14.98 9.50
C ILE A 40 -1.53 16.40 9.74
N PRO A 41 -1.30 16.83 11.00
CA PRO A 41 -0.73 18.14 11.26
C PRO A 41 0.66 18.25 10.65
N ALA A 42 0.99 19.43 10.13
CA ALA A 42 2.33 19.73 9.66
C ALA A 42 3.33 19.68 10.84
N LEU A 43 4.60 19.40 10.55
CA LEU A 43 5.64 19.22 11.58
C LEU A 43 5.91 20.52 12.37
N ASP A 44 5.67 21.67 11.76
CA ASP A 44 5.75 23.02 12.32
C ASP A 44 4.47 23.46 13.06
N ALA A 45 3.35 22.74 12.85
CA ALA A 45 2.04 23.03 13.43
C ALA A 45 1.51 21.87 14.30
N LEU A 46 2.40 21.21 15.04
CA LEU A 46 2.02 20.09 15.91
C LEU A 46 1.19 20.57 17.12
N PRO A 47 0.10 19.86 17.47
CA PRO A 47 -0.63 20.14 18.69
C PRO A 47 0.27 20.03 19.94
N PRO A 48 0.05 20.87 20.97
CA PRO A 48 0.93 20.95 22.15
C PRO A 48 0.90 19.69 23.03
N ALA A 49 -0.11 18.82 22.85
CA ALA A 49 -0.37 17.67 23.70
C ALA A 49 -0.51 16.36 22.91
N CYS A 50 -1.74 15.91 22.65
CA CYS A 50 -1.99 14.70 21.86
C CYS A 50 -1.91 15.01 20.36
N ILE A 51 -0.94 14.43 19.64
CA ILE A 51 -0.80 14.62 18.18
C ILE A 51 -2.02 14.13 17.38
N PHE A 52 -2.88 13.31 17.98
CA PHE A 52 -4.08 12.77 17.34
C PHE A 52 -5.34 13.58 17.65
N SER A 53 -5.31 14.54 18.59
CA SER A 53 -6.52 15.26 19.02
C SER A 53 -7.28 15.95 17.88
N PRO A 54 -6.66 16.51 16.81
CA PRO A 54 -7.41 17.18 15.75
C PRO A 54 -8.29 16.23 14.92
N ARG A 55 -8.01 14.92 14.96
CA ARG A 55 -8.65 13.88 14.14
C ARG A 55 -9.22 12.71 14.95
N CYS A 56 -9.17 12.80 16.27
CA CYS A 56 -9.63 11.73 17.15
C CYS A 56 -11.13 11.90 17.43
N PRO A 57 -12.01 10.97 17.02
CA PRO A 57 -13.45 11.07 17.30
C PRO A 57 -13.78 10.92 18.79
N LEU A 58 -12.81 10.51 19.60
CA LEU A 58 -12.92 10.36 21.05
C LEU A 58 -12.05 11.37 21.80
N ALA A 59 -11.65 12.49 21.18
CA ALA A 59 -10.87 13.53 21.82
C ALA A 59 -11.61 14.11 23.05
N LEU A 60 -10.84 14.39 24.11
CA LEU A 60 -11.29 15.08 25.30
C LEU A 60 -10.57 16.43 25.37
N GLU A 61 -11.07 17.38 26.16
CA GLU A 61 -10.33 18.63 26.43
C GLU A 61 -8.92 18.36 26.97
N ARG A 62 -8.76 17.32 27.81
CA ARG A 62 -7.45 16.90 28.32
C ARG A 62 -6.49 16.50 27.21
N CYS A 63 -6.97 15.98 26.07
CA CYS A 63 -6.13 15.66 24.91
C CYS A 63 -5.50 16.90 24.28
N LEU A 64 -6.12 18.09 24.44
CA LEU A 64 -5.62 19.36 23.92
C LEU A 64 -4.58 19.99 24.86
N LYS A 65 -4.65 19.70 26.16
CA LYS A 65 -3.83 20.36 27.20
C LYS A 65 -2.70 19.50 27.74
N VAL A 66 -2.86 18.18 27.77
CA VAL A 66 -1.90 17.26 28.44
C VAL A 66 -1.52 16.12 27.51
N ARG A 67 -0.21 15.94 27.29
CA ARG A 67 0.31 14.81 26.51
C ARG A 67 0.01 13.50 27.23
N PRO A 68 -0.66 12.52 26.59
CA PRO A 68 -0.91 11.23 27.22
C PRO A 68 0.40 10.54 27.59
N SER A 69 0.45 9.98 28.80
CA SER A 69 1.57 9.15 29.27
C SER A 69 1.61 7.83 28.50
N LEU A 70 2.80 7.24 28.43
CA LEU A 70 2.96 5.89 27.89
C LEU A 70 2.68 4.89 29.00
N GLU A 71 1.61 4.12 28.87
CA GLU A 71 1.13 3.20 29.90
C GLU A 71 1.19 1.75 29.42
N PHE A 72 1.40 0.81 30.33
CA PHE A 72 1.37 -0.62 30.02
C PHE A 72 -0.06 -1.16 30.14
N ALA A 73 -0.56 -1.74 29.05
CA ALA A 73 -1.83 -2.44 28.99
C ALA A 73 -1.59 -3.96 28.97
N PRO A 74 -2.05 -4.72 29.97
CA PRO A 74 -1.87 -6.17 30.06
C PRO A 74 -2.86 -6.89 29.12
N VAL A 75 -2.76 -6.65 27.82
CA VAL A 75 -3.65 -7.20 26.79
C VAL A 75 -2.83 -7.93 25.74
N GLY A 76 -3.26 -9.15 25.39
CA GLY A 76 -2.51 -10.05 24.52
C GLY A 76 -1.45 -10.85 25.31
N SER A 77 -0.68 -11.68 24.61
CA SER A 77 0.27 -12.61 25.24
C SER A 77 1.46 -11.94 25.94
N GLN A 78 1.83 -10.72 25.55
CA GLN A 78 3.00 -10.01 26.09
C GLN A 78 2.65 -8.62 26.65
N GLY A 79 1.36 -8.26 26.71
CA GLY A 79 0.93 -6.88 26.94
C GLY A 79 1.43 -5.92 25.86
N ARG A 80 1.11 -4.63 26.00
CA ARG A 80 1.59 -3.58 25.08
C ARG A 80 1.61 -2.21 25.75
N ARG A 81 2.44 -1.32 25.23
CA ARG A 81 2.46 0.09 25.66
C ARG A 81 1.51 0.93 24.80
N ILE A 82 0.75 1.80 25.44
CA ILE A 82 -0.30 2.61 24.81
C ILE A 82 -0.18 4.06 25.29
N ARG A 83 -0.41 5.01 24.39
CA ARG A 83 -0.35 6.45 24.69
C ARG A 83 -1.67 7.13 24.34
N CYS A 84 -2.71 6.91 25.14
CA CYS A 84 -4.05 7.50 24.92
C CYS A 84 -4.80 7.65 26.25
N HIS A 85 -5.35 8.83 26.53
CA HIS A 85 -6.12 9.06 27.77
C HIS A 85 -7.33 8.11 27.94
N ARG A 86 -7.87 7.57 26.84
CA ARG A 86 -9.10 6.75 26.83
C ARG A 86 -8.88 5.27 26.63
N TRP A 87 -7.63 4.79 26.64
CA TRP A 87 -7.34 3.38 26.30
C TRP A 87 -8.06 2.38 27.22
N ARG A 88 -8.23 2.72 28.51
CA ARG A 88 -8.96 1.89 29.49
C ARG A 88 -10.45 1.80 29.19
N GLU A 89 -11.08 2.93 28.87
CA GLU A 89 -12.50 2.98 28.54
C GLU A 89 -12.80 2.19 27.25
N ILE A 90 -11.89 2.27 26.27
CA ILE A 90 -11.94 1.49 25.03
C ILE A 90 -11.78 0.00 25.36
N HIS A 91 -10.84 -0.37 26.23
CA HIS A 91 -10.61 -1.75 26.62
C HIS A 91 -11.83 -2.37 27.32
N GLN A 92 -12.51 -1.58 28.15
CA GLN A 92 -13.73 -1.96 28.86
C GLN A 92 -14.99 -1.90 27.97
N GLY A 93 -14.87 -1.50 26.70
CA GLY A 93 -16.00 -1.36 25.79
C GLY A 93 -16.95 -0.21 26.10
N ARG A 94 -16.57 0.71 27.00
CA ARG A 94 -17.42 1.86 27.39
C ARG A 94 -17.51 2.90 26.29
N VAL A 95 -16.48 3.01 25.46
CA VAL A 95 -16.47 3.85 24.26
C VAL A 95 -15.82 3.16 23.08
N SER A 96 -16.28 3.52 21.90
CA SER A 96 -15.73 3.05 20.64
C SER A 96 -15.64 4.20 19.64
N PRO A 97 -14.50 4.39 18.97
CA PRO A 97 -14.40 5.28 17.81
C PRO A 97 -15.13 4.70 16.58
N ARG A 98 -15.48 3.40 16.60
CA ARG A 98 -16.27 2.76 15.54
C ARG A 98 -17.66 3.40 15.55
N ARG A 99 -18.03 4.09 14.47
CA ARG A 99 -19.44 4.17 14.08
C ARG A 99 -19.92 2.74 13.86
N ALA A 100 -21.15 2.41 14.30
CA ALA A 100 -21.71 1.09 14.10
C ALA A 100 -21.56 0.69 12.62
N ALA A 101 -20.67 -0.26 12.33
CA ALA A 101 -20.57 -0.82 11.00
C ALA A 101 -21.90 -1.54 10.71
N PRO A 102 -22.48 -1.41 9.51
CA PRO A 102 -23.59 -2.27 9.14
C PRO A 102 -23.19 -3.74 9.38
N ALA A 103 -24.17 -4.52 9.87
CA ALA A 103 -24.00 -5.86 10.39
C ALA A 103 -23.01 -6.69 9.55
N ALA A 104 -22.04 -7.28 10.27
CA ALA A 104 -20.96 -8.12 9.78
C ALA A 104 -21.12 -8.57 8.32
N SER A 105 -20.45 -7.85 7.41
CA SER A 105 -20.15 -8.38 6.08
C SER A 105 -19.53 -9.76 6.28
N LYS A 106 -20.19 -10.78 5.70
CA LYS A 106 -19.72 -12.16 5.64
C LYS A 106 -18.27 -12.11 5.18
N SER A 107 -17.35 -12.26 6.12
CA SER A 107 -15.94 -12.41 5.79
C SER A 107 -15.87 -13.69 4.99
N ILE A 108 -15.71 -13.57 3.68
CA ILE A 108 -15.32 -14.71 2.86
C ILE A 108 -13.99 -15.14 3.46
N PRO A 109 -13.88 -16.36 4.04
CA PRO A 109 -12.61 -16.86 4.52
C PRO A 109 -11.61 -16.71 3.37
N PRO A 110 -10.36 -16.27 3.61
CA PRO A 110 -9.37 -16.26 2.55
C PRO A 110 -9.33 -17.66 1.96
N GLN A 111 -9.88 -17.84 0.75
CA GLN A 111 -9.77 -19.09 0.03
C GLN A 111 -8.28 -19.29 -0.15
N ARG A 112 -7.75 -20.31 0.52
CA ARG A 112 -6.35 -20.73 0.43
C ARG A 112 -6.12 -21.44 -0.91
N ASP A 113 -6.52 -20.81 -2.01
CA ASP A 113 -6.07 -21.23 -3.31
C ASP A 113 -4.61 -20.84 -3.41
N ALA A 114 -3.73 -21.84 -3.28
CA ALA A 114 -2.28 -21.73 -3.39
C ALA A 114 -1.82 -21.51 -4.84
N GLY A 115 -2.56 -20.71 -5.62
CA GLY A 115 -2.23 -20.39 -7.00
C GLY A 115 -1.28 -19.21 -7.09
N THR A 116 -0.20 -19.36 -7.84
CA THR A 116 0.65 -18.24 -8.26
C THR A 116 -0.16 -17.27 -9.10
N VAL A 117 -0.21 -16.01 -8.66
CA VAL A 117 -0.90 -14.92 -9.37
C VAL A 117 0.03 -14.23 -10.33
N LEU A 118 1.28 -13.98 -9.95
CA LEU A 118 2.30 -13.38 -10.80
C LEU A 118 3.56 -14.25 -10.74
N ALA A 119 4.05 -14.68 -11.89
CA ALA A 119 5.36 -15.31 -12.04
C ALA A 119 6.24 -14.42 -12.93
N VAL A 120 7.45 -14.15 -12.48
CA VAL A 120 8.46 -13.35 -13.17
C VAL A 120 9.71 -14.20 -13.24
N GLN A 121 10.23 -14.43 -14.44
CA GLN A 121 11.40 -15.28 -14.67
C GLN A 121 12.45 -14.53 -15.47
N ASP A 122 13.61 -14.34 -14.84
CA ASP A 122 14.83 -13.74 -15.38
C ASP A 122 14.57 -12.44 -16.15
N VAL A 123 13.70 -11.60 -15.60
CA VAL A 123 13.35 -10.33 -16.24
C VAL A 123 14.54 -9.39 -16.19
N GLU A 124 14.83 -8.83 -17.36
CA GLU A 124 15.89 -7.85 -17.54
C GLU A 124 15.34 -6.55 -18.09
N LYS A 125 15.96 -5.44 -17.71
CA LYS A 125 15.77 -4.14 -18.32
C LYS A 125 17.09 -3.39 -18.41
N HIS A 126 17.63 -3.33 -19.62
CA HIS A 126 18.82 -2.55 -19.95
C HIS A 126 18.45 -1.26 -20.70
N TYR A 127 19.02 -0.13 -20.30
CA TYR A 127 18.89 1.16 -20.97
C TYR A 127 20.19 1.51 -21.69
N PRO A 128 20.14 1.83 -23.00
CA PRO A 128 21.35 2.20 -23.73
C PRO A 128 21.89 3.53 -23.21
N ILE A 129 23.20 3.60 -22.97
CA ILE A 129 23.90 4.86 -22.71
C ILE A 129 24.45 5.34 -24.06
N ARG A 130 24.33 6.66 -24.34
CA ARG A 130 24.87 7.22 -25.58
C ARG A 130 26.38 6.97 -25.63
N ALA A 131 26.82 6.14 -26.57
CA ALA A 131 28.24 5.95 -26.84
C ALA A 131 28.82 7.20 -27.50
N SER A 132 30.05 7.54 -27.14
CA SER A 132 30.79 8.59 -27.84
C SER A 132 31.18 8.13 -29.26
N LEU A 133 31.31 9.06 -30.21
CA LEU A 133 31.65 8.75 -31.61
C LEU A 133 32.95 7.91 -31.71
N GLY A 134 33.91 8.15 -30.80
CA GLY A 134 35.16 7.41 -30.71
C GLY A 134 35.04 5.97 -30.20
N GLU A 135 34.00 5.62 -29.43
CA GLU A 135 33.73 4.24 -28.99
C GLU A 135 33.06 3.41 -30.07
N LEU A 136 32.20 4.03 -30.87
CA LEU A 136 31.58 3.44 -32.07
C LEU A 136 32.64 3.04 -33.10
N LEU A 137 33.64 3.89 -33.33
CA LEU A 137 34.77 3.59 -34.23
C LEU A 137 35.66 2.43 -33.75
N ARG A 138 35.64 2.10 -32.46
CA ARG A 138 36.42 0.99 -31.86
C ARG A 138 35.64 -0.33 -31.80
N GLY A 139 34.44 -0.41 -32.38
CA GLY A 139 33.61 -1.62 -32.40
C GLY A 139 33.15 -2.11 -31.02
N ARG A 140 33.26 -1.28 -29.97
CA ARG A 140 32.82 -1.65 -28.63
C ARG A 140 31.31 -1.50 -28.52
N ARG A 141 30.63 -2.52 -27.97
CA ARG A 141 29.20 -2.44 -27.64
C ARG A 141 28.97 -1.23 -26.72
N ALA A 142 28.01 -0.38 -27.08
CA ALA A 142 27.65 0.77 -26.27
C ALA A 142 27.35 0.31 -24.83
N PRO A 143 27.88 0.98 -23.79
CA PRO A 143 27.56 0.64 -22.42
C PRO A 143 26.05 0.76 -22.19
N ALA A 144 25.49 -0.17 -21.43
CA ALA A 144 24.07 -0.16 -21.07
C ALA A 144 23.93 -0.15 -19.56
N LEU A 145 23.07 0.73 -19.06
CA LEU A 145 22.66 0.73 -17.66
C LEU A 145 21.74 -0.47 -17.43
N ARG A 146 22.19 -1.42 -16.60
CA ARG A 146 21.41 -2.59 -16.22
C ARG A 146 20.51 -2.25 -15.03
N ALA A 147 19.33 -1.71 -15.30
CA ALA A 147 18.41 -1.28 -14.24
C ALA A 147 17.68 -2.47 -13.59
N VAL A 148 17.49 -3.56 -14.34
CA VAL A 148 17.03 -4.86 -13.83
C VAL A 148 17.85 -5.92 -14.59
N ASP A 149 18.44 -6.89 -13.90
CA ASP A 149 19.34 -7.89 -14.48
C ASP A 149 18.99 -9.27 -13.89
N GLY A 150 18.24 -10.08 -14.64
CA GLY A 150 17.88 -11.46 -14.26
C GLY A 150 17.02 -11.60 -13.00
N VAL A 151 15.99 -10.77 -12.81
CA VAL A 151 15.14 -10.86 -11.61
C VAL A 151 14.04 -11.90 -11.79
N SER A 152 14.00 -12.86 -10.85
CA SER A 152 12.96 -13.89 -10.74
C SER A 152 12.19 -13.76 -9.42
N LEU A 153 10.86 -13.75 -9.47
CA LEU A 153 9.99 -13.70 -8.28
C LEU A 153 8.60 -14.27 -8.57
N GLU A 154 7.93 -14.70 -7.51
CA GLU A 154 6.55 -15.20 -7.56
C GLU A 154 5.69 -14.52 -6.49
N ILE A 155 4.43 -14.28 -6.83
CA ILE A 155 3.42 -13.75 -5.90
C ILE A 155 2.23 -14.70 -5.89
N GLU A 156 1.99 -15.36 -4.76
CA GLU A 156 0.82 -16.21 -4.54
C GLU A 156 -0.45 -15.38 -4.30
N ARG A 157 -1.60 -15.99 -4.53
CA ARG A 157 -2.90 -15.40 -4.21
C ARG A 157 -3.01 -15.05 -2.72
N GLY A 158 -3.48 -13.83 -2.46
CA GLY A 158 -3.66 -13.34 -1.08
C GLY A 158 -2.35 -13.00 -0.35
N ARG A 159 -1.20 -13.03 -1.03
CA ARG A 159 0.08 -12.58 -0.49
C ARG A 159 0.42 -11.17 -0.95
N THR A 160 1.17 -10.47 -0.10
CA THR A 160 1.75 -9.17 -0.41
C THR A 160 3.27 -9.32 -0.44
N LEU A 161 3.89 -8.99 -1.57
CA LEU A 161 5.34 -8.95 -1.71
C LEU A 161 5.84 -7.51 -1.49
N GLY A 162 6.75 -7.33 -0.54
CA GLY A 162 7.44 -6.06 -0.31
C GLY A 162 8.81 -6.05 -0.99
N LEU A 163 9.06 -5.08 -1.88
CA LEU A 163 10.35 -4.88 -2.53
C LEU A 163 11.07 -3.67 -1.92
N VAL A 164 12.22 -3.89 -1.28
CA VAL A 164 13.00 -2.86 -0.56
C VAL A 164 14.41 -2.76 -1.15
N GLY A 165 14.99 -1.56 -1.12
CA GLY A 165 16.33 -1.28 -1.63
C GLY A 165 16.58 0.22 -1.71
N GLU A 166 17.83 0.62 -1.92
CA GLU A 166 18.27 2.01 -1.99
C GLU A 166 17.72 2.79 -3.21
N SER A 167 17.80 4.12 -3.19
CA SER A 167 17.44 4.92 -4.37
C SER A 167 18.27 4.48 -5.58
N GLY A 168 17.64 4.31 -6.74
CA GLY A 168 18.32 3.84 -7.96
C GLY A 168 18.50 2.33 -8.10
N SER A 169 18.14 1.52 -7.10
CA SER A 169 18.33 0.05 -7.13
C SER A 169 17.42 -0.72 -8.12
N GLY A 170 16.71 -0.05 -9.03
CA GLY A 170 15.87 -0.72 -10.04
C GLY A 170 14.42 -1.05 -9.64
N LYS A 171 13.99 -0.80 -8.39
CA LYS A 171 12.62 -1.13 -7.91
C LYS A 171 11.50 -0.60 -8.80
N THR A 172 11.54 0.70 -9.08
CA THR A 172 10.54 1.36 -9.93
C THR A 172 10.59 0.84 -11.36
N THR A 173 11.78 0.51 -11.87
CA THR A 173 11.96 -0.09 -13.19
C THR A 173 11.33 -1.47 -13.26
N LEU A 174 11.56 -2.33 -12.26
CA LEU A 174 10.96 -3.66 -12.18
C LEU A 174 9.42 -3.58 -12.11
N ALA A 175 8.88 -2.74 -11.23
CA ALA A 175 7.43 -2.54 -11.11
C ALA A 175 6.80 -2.05 -12.44
N ARG A 176 7.45 -1.09 -13.10
CA ARG A 176 7.01 -0.59 -14.42
C ARG A 176 7.15 -1.63 -15.53
N ALA A 177 8.14 -2.51 -15.45
CA ALA A 177 8.31 -3.63 -16.39
C ALA A 177 7.20 -4.67 -16.24
N ILE A 178 6.86 -5.04 -15.01
CA ILE A 178 5.75 -5.95 -14.71
C ILE A 178 4.43 -5.40 -15.27
N ILE A 179 4.12 -4.11 -15.09
CA ILE A 179 2.89 -3.49 -15.61
C ILE A 179 2.96 -3.25 -17.13
N GLY A 180 4.16 -3.27 -17.72
CA GLY A 180 4.36 -3.08 -19.17
C GLY A 180 4.50 -1.62 -19.61
N LEU A 181 4.58 -0.67 -18.67
CA LEU A 181 4.91 0.75 -18.94
C LEU A 181 6.34 0.89 -19.47
N VAL A 182 7.22 -0.02 -19.09
CA VAL A 182 8.58 -0.14 -19.62
C VAL A 182 8.72 -1.54 -20.20
N GLY A 183 9.05 -1.65 -21.49
CA GLY A 183 9.31 -2.96 -22.10
C GLY A 183 10.58 -3.59 -21.55
N SER A 184 10.49 -4.83 -21.03
CA SER A 184 11.66 -5.63 -20.64
C SER A 184 12.53 -5.97 -21.86
N THR A 185 13.84 -6.07 -21.64
CA THR A 185 14.81 -6.50 -22.67
C THR A 185 14.94 -8.02 -22.73
N GLY A 186 14.73 -8.69 -21.59
CA GLY A 186 14.82 -10.14 -21.43
C GLY A 186 13.74 -10.71 -20.52
N GLY A 187 13.80 -12.02 -20.31
CA GLY A 187 12.90 -12.77 -19.44
C GLY A 187 11.47 -12.94 -19.94
N SER A 188 10.66 -13.55 -19.07
CA SER A 188 9.24 -13.81 -19.27
C SER A 188 8.44 -13.52 -17.99
N MET A 189 7.14 -13.28 -18.17
CA MET A 189 6.22 -13.00 -17.07
C MET A 189 4.87 -13.64 -17.37
N GLU A 190 4.16 -14.06 -16.34
CA GLU A 190 2.80 -14.60 -16.42
C GLU A 190 1.92 -14.00 -15.33
N LEU A 191 0.66 -13.72 -15.69
CA LEU A 191 -0.38 -13.27 -14.76
C LEU A 191 -1.52 -14.28 -14.79
N LEU A 192 -1.78 -14.94 -13.66
CA LEU A 192 -2.80 -15.99 -13.52
C LEU A 192 -2.60 -17.12 -14.55
N GLY A 193 -1.35 -17.53 -14.79
CA GLY A 193 -0.98 -18.54 -15.77
C GLY A 193 -1.14 -18.12 -17.24
N ILE A 194 -1.41 -16.84 -17.51
CA ILE A 194 -1.48 -16.30 -18.87
C ILE A 194 -0.19 -15.52 -19.15
N PRO A 195 0.51 -15.80 -20.28
CA PRO A 195 1.68 -15.04 -20.68
C PRO A 195 1.40 -13.54 -20.69
N LEU A 196 2.33 -12.77 -20.12
CA LEU A 196 2.21 -11.33 -19.95
C LEU A 196 3.18 -10.60 -20.90
N PRO A 197 2.69 -10.09 -22.05
CA PRO A 197 3.52 -9.41 -23.03
C PRO A 197 4.36 -8.28 -22.45
N ARG A 198 5.59 -8.12 -22.97
CA ARG A 198 6.58 -7.16 -22.46
C ARG A 198 6.12 -5.71 -22.54
N LYS A 199 5.33 -5.35 -23.56
CA LYS A 199 4.82 -3.99 -23.77
C LYS A 199 3.33 -3.91 -23.45
N LEU A 200 2.90 -2.81 -22.86
CA LEU A 200 1.50 -2.54 -22.53
C LEU A 200 0.57 -2.70 -23.76
N SER A 201 0.98 -2.19 -24.92
CA SER A 201 0.18 -2.20 -26.16
C SER A 201 -0.14 -3.60 -26.70
N ALA A 202 0.62 -4.62 -26.29
CA ALA A 202 0.39 -6.00 -26.69
C ALA A 202 -0.51 -6.78 -25.72
N ARG A 203 -0.96 -6.15 -24.63
CA ARG A 203 -1.78 -6.80 -23.59
C ARG A 203 -3.26 -6.60 -23.88
N ARG A 204 -4.06 -7.65 -23.67
CA ARG A 204 -5.52 -7.59 -23.80
C ARG A 204 -6.12 -6.73 -22.69
N LEU A 205 -7.25 -6.09 -22.97
CA LEU A 205 -7.95 -5.23 -22.01
C LEU A 205 -8.31 -5.97 -20.70
N GLU A 206 -8.65 -7.25 -20.79
CA GLU A 206 -8.93 -8.10 -19.63
C GLU A 206 -7.70 -8.26 -18.71
N THR A 207 -6.51 -8.43 -19.29
CA THR A 207 -5.25 -8.48 -18.54
C THR A 207 -4.94 -7.13 -17.88
N LEU A 208 -5.15 -6.04 -18.60
CA LEU A 208 -4.94 -4.68 -18.08
C LEU A 208 -5.87 -4.36 -16.91
N ARG A 209 -7.15 -4.79 -16.96
CA ARG A 209 -8.10 -4.62 -15.85
C ARG A 209 -7.67 -5.37 -14.58
N ARG A 210 -6.85 -6.41 -14.69
CA ARG A 210 -6.31 -7.17 -13.56
C ARG A 210 -5.00 -6.61 -12.99
N LEU A 211 -4.37 -5.66 -13.69
CA LEU A 211 -3.13 -5.00 -13.26
C LEU A 211 -3.40 -3.53 -12.98
N GLN A 212 -3.33 -3.14 -11.71
CA GLN A 212 -3.56 -1.77 -11.29
C GLN A 212 -2.30 -1.24 -10.59
N ILE A 213 -1.96 0.03 -10.83
CA ILE A 213 -0.81 0.69 -10.25
C ILE A 213 -1.24 1.96 -9.54
N VAL A 214 -0.65 2.21 -8.38
CA VAL A 214 -0.70 3.50 -7.69
C VAL A 214 0.70 4.11 -7.79
N PHE A 215 0.79 5.29 -8.38
CA PHE A 215 2.07 5.98 -8.56
C PHE A 215 2.57 6.57 -7.23
N GLN A 216 3.88 6.79 -7.12
CA GLN A 216 4.49 7.36 -5.91
C GLN A 216 3.88 8.73 -5.56
N ASN A 217 3.64 9.56 -6.59
CA ASN A 217 2.90 10.82 -6.49
C ASN A 217 1.53 10.62 -7.15
N PRO A 218 0.49 10.19 -6.42
CA PRO A 218 -0.81 9.91 -7.01
C PRO A 218 -1.52 11.17 -7.52
N GLU A 219 -1.20 12.34 -6.95
CA GLU A 219 -1.76 13.64 -7.36
C GLU A 219 -1.38 14.00 -8.80
N GLU A 220 -0.14 13.68 -9.22
CA GLU A 220 0.32 13.89 -10.59
C GLU A 220 -0.40 13.02 -11.62
N ALA A 221 -1.05 11.94 -11.17
CA ALA A 221 -1.83 11.06 -12.05
C ALA A 221 -3.29 11.52 -12.21
N LEU A 222 -3.74 12.51 -11.45
CA LEU A 222 -5.10 13.04 -11.53
C LEU A 222 -5.13 14.29 -12.41
N ASN A 223 -6.13 14.37 -13.27
CA ASN A 223 -6.37 15.60 -14.04
C ASN A 223 -6.99 16.66 -13.11
N PRO A 224 -6.32 17.80 -12.84
CA PRO A 224 -6.81 18.81 -11.90
C PRO A 224 -8.09 19.51 -12.38
N TYR A 225 -8.42 19.40 -13.67
CA TYR A 225 -9.66 19.94 -14.23
C TYR A 225 -10.86 19.01 -14.06
N LEU A 226 -10.65 17.79 -13.53
CA LEU A 226 -11.73 16.85 -13.23
C LEU A 226 -12.01 16.83 -11.73
N SER A 227 -13.28 16.82 -11.37
CA SER A 227 -13.69 16.45 -10.02
C SER A 227 -13.32 14.98 -9.74
N ILE A 228 -13.22 14.62 -8.46
CA ILE A 228 -12.98 13.23 -8.05
C ILE A 228 -14.06 12.30 -8.60
N GLY A 229 -15.31 12.76 -8.69
CA GLY A 229 -16.41 11.96 -9.25
C GLY A 229 -16.22 11.66 -10.74
N GLU A 230 -15.69 12.62 -11.51
CA GLU A 230 -15.40 12.46 -12.94
C GLU A 230 -14.17 11.58 -13.18
N ALA A 231 -13.12 11.72 -12.35
CA ALA A 231 -11.92 10.90 -12.45
C ALA A 231 -12.15 9.41 -12.11
N LEU A 232 -13.26 9.08 -11.43
CA LEU A 232 -13.61 7.71 -11.02
C LEU A 232 -14.59 7.01 -11.97
N ARG A 233 -15.09 7.69 -13.00
CA ARG A 233 -16.02 7.15 -14.02
C ARG A 233 -15.25 6.65 -15.24
#